data_AF-A0A8J7GQX9-F1
#
_entry.id   AF-A0A8J7GQX9-F1
#
_cell.length_a   1.000
_cell.length_b   1.000
_cell.length_c   1.000
_cell.angle_alpha   90.00
_cell.angle_beta   90.00
_cell.angle_gamma   90.00
#
_symmetry.space_group_name_H-M   'P 1'
#
loop_
_entity.id
_entity.type
_entity.pdbx_description
1 polymer ?
#
loop_
_entity_poly.entity_id
_entity_poly.type
_entity_poly.pdbx_seq_one_letter_code
_entity_poly.pdbx_strand_id
1 'polypeptide(L)'
;MSEFRRPAPGQETARWVLEHIRQHPQTHDQGSWEVEGAPECGTTRCVAGWAAHAHGLVHHHSDSSVRGEVTGGQWEQIEYVAARLLGLRMQSPDEDLMSASDGDLLFFHTTNAQAVHALEYLAKGDPIDWEVVKAP
;
A
#
# COMPACT_ATOMS: atom_id res chain seq x y z
N MET A 1 4.99 29.34 1.60
CA MET A 1 5.43 27.98 1.97
C MET A 1 4.18 27.14 1.98
N SER A 2 3.93 26.32 0.94
CA SER A 2 2.74 25.48 0.89
C SER A 2 2.89 24.42 1.97
N GLU A 3 1.99 24.40 2.95
CA GLU A 3 1.88 23.28 3.89
C GLU A 3 1.61 22.02 3.07
N PHE A 4 2.46 21.02 3.19
CA PHE A 4 2.27 19.73 2.53
C PHE A 4 1.10 19.03 3.23
N ARG A 5 -0.13 19.29 2.77
CA ARG A 5 -1.33 18.66 3.30
C ARG A 5 -1.23 17.15 3.04
N ARG A 6 -1.24 16.34 4.09
CA ARG A 6 -1.36 14.88 3.97
C ARG A 6 -2.69 14.54 3.28
N PRO A 7 -2.71 13.60 2.32
CA PRO A 7 -3.95 13.21 1.66
C PRO A 7 -4.92 12.60 2.69
N ALA A 8 -6.22 12.77 2.48
CA ALA A 8 -7.20 12.01 3.26
C ALA A 8 -7.11 10.50 2.95
N PRO A 9 -7.49 9.60 3.89
CA PRO A 9 -7.65 8.18 3.60
C PRO A 9 -8.62 7.90 2.44
N GLY A 10 -8.47 6.75 1.79
CA GLY A 10 -9.25 6.34 0.62
C GLY A 10 -8.71 6.95 -0.68
N GLN A 11 -9.60 7.54 -1.47
CA GLN A 11 -9.33 8.03 -2.82
C GLN A 11 -8.15 9.02 -2.89
N GLU A 12 -8.03 9.96 -1.95
CA GLU A 12 -6.94 10.95 -1.96
C GLU A 12 -5.58 10.29 -1.74
N THR A 13 -5.51 9.29 -0.85
CA THR A 13 -4.27 8.53 -0.62
C THR A 13 -3.91 7.69 -1.85
N ALA A 14 -4.88 6.99 -2.44
CA ALA A 14 -4.65 6.22 -3.67
C ALA A 14 -4.14 7.10 -4.82
N ARG A 15 -4.72 8.30 -4.99
CA ARG A 15 -4.27 9.28 -5.98
C ARG A 15 -2.85 9.75 -5.71
N TRP A 16 -2.53 10.09 -4.46
CA TRP A 16 -1.19 10.51 -4.09
C TRP A 16 -0.15 9.44 -4.41
N VAL A 17 -0.43 8.18 -4.02
CA VAL A 17 0.48 7.05 -4.28
C VAL A 17 0.65 6.81 -5.77
N LEU A 18 -0.45 6.80 -6.54
CA LEU A 18 -0.42 6.63 -7.99
C LEU A 18 0.40 7.71 -8.69
N GLU A 19 0.19 8.97 -8.32
CA GLU A 19 0.93 10.12 -8.88
C GLU A 19 2.42 10.01 -8.54
N HIS A 20 2.77 9.66 -7.30
CA HIS A 20 4.15 9.50 -6.88
C HIS A 20 4.85 8.39 -7.67
N ILE A 21 4.22 7.21 -7.79
CA ILE A 21 4.76 6.08 -8.54
C ILE A 21 4.94 6.44 -10.02
N ARG A 22 3.99 7.15 -10.63
CA ARG A 22 4.10 7.59 -12.04
C ARG A 22 5.22 8.61 -12.26
N GLN A 23 5.44 9.50 -11.31
CA GLN A 23 6.52 10.50 -11.38
C GLN A 23 7.90 9.90 -11.08
N HIS A 24 7.94 8.84 -10.26
CA HIS A 24 9.15 8.22 -9.77
C HIS A 24 9.08 6.67 -9.85
N PRO A 25 8.90 6.08 -11.05
CA PRO A 25 8.65 4.64 -11.18
C PRO A 25 9.77 3.77 -10.64
N GLN A 26 11.02 4.25 -10.65
CA GLN A 26 12.18 3.58 -10.06
C GLN A 26 12.11 3.41 -8.54
N THR A 27 11.18 4.10 -7.88
CA THR A 27 10.97 4.06 -6.44
C THR A 27 9.78 3.17 -6.04
N HIS A 28 9.19 2.45 -7.00
CA HIS A 28 8.11 1.52 -6.77
C HIS A 28 8.54 0.07 -7.03
N ASP A 29 8.33 -0.80 -6.05
CA ASP A 29 8.50 -2.23 -6.22
C ASP A 29 7.57 -3.03 -5.30
N GLN A 30 6.72 -3.87 -5.89
CA GLN A 30 5.87 -4.84 -5.21
C GLN A 30 6.63 -6.12 -4.87
N GLY A 31 7.69 -6.44 -5.62
CA GLY A 31 8.41 -7.71 -5.51
C GLY A 31 9.39 -7.80 -4.34
N SER A 32 9.85 -6.67 -3.82
CA SER A 32 10.75 -6.60 -2.66
C SER A 32 10.06 -6.26 -1.34
N TRP A 33 8.72 -6.25 -1.34
CA TRP A 33 7.94 -6.07 -0.12
C TRP A 33 8.21 -7.23 0.86
N GLU A 34 8.46 -6.90 2.14
CA GLU A 34 8.78 -7.84 3.22
C GLU A 34 10.04 -8.71 3.03
N VAL A 35 10.84 -8.47 1.98
CA VAL A 35 12.13 -9.16 1.85
C VAL A 35 13.09 -8.63 2.91
N GLU A 36 13.46 -9.49 3.86
CA GLU A 36 14.52 -9.23 4.83
C GLU A 36 15.80 -8.81 4.08
N GLY A 37 16.31 -7.60 4.37
CA GLY A 37 17.47 -7.03 3.68
C GLY A 37 17.16 -6.22 2.41
N ALA A 38 15.89 -5.92 2.11
CA ALA A 38 15.54 -4.89 1.13
C ALA A 38 16.28 -3.58 1.47
N PRO A 39 16.87 -2.87 0.48
CA PRO A 39 17.88 -1.87 0.73
C PRO A 39 17.39 -0.77 1.69
N GLU A 40 18.15 -0.58 2.76
CA GLU A 40 17.98 0.45 3.81
C GLU A 40 17.92 1.90 3.27
N CYS A 41 18.20 2.12 1.98
CA CYS A 41 18.17 3.45 1.38
C CYS A 41 16.77 4.07 1.35
N GLY A 42 15.71 3.33 1.71
CA GLY A 42 14.45 3.90 2.19
C GLY A 42 13.73 4.79 1.18
N THR A 43 13.99 4.63 -0.11
CA THR A 43 13.36 5.39 -1.19
C THR A 43 12.48 4.52 -2.07
N THR A 44 12.75 3.21 -2.21
CA THR A 44 11.87 2.28 -2.93
C THR A 44 10.83 1.67 -1.99
N ARG A 45 9.54 1.71 -2.37
CA ARG A 45 8.42 1.15 -1.59
C ARG A 45 7.38 0.48 -2.48
N CYS A 46 6.71 -0.51 -1.91
CA CYS A 46 5.47 -1.05 -2.46
C CYS A 46 4.31 -0.03 -2.27
N VAL A 47 3.13 -0.34 -2.79
CA VAL A 47 1.93 0.49 -2.59
C VAL A 47 1.62 0.75 -1.10
N ALA A 48 1.68 -0.28 -0.26
CA ALA A 48 1.43 -0.14 1.17
C ALA A 48 2.46 0.77 1.87
N GLY A 49 3.74 0.61 1.53
CA GLY A 49 4.80 1.49 2.04
C GLY A 49 4.61 2.94 1.63
N TRP A 50 4.21 3.21 0.37
CA TRP A 50 3.93 4.58 -0.07
C TRP A 50 2.70 5.18 0.59
N ALA A 51 1.64 4.39 0.79
CA ALA A 51 0.45 4.84 1.52
C ALA A 51 0.82 5.25 2.95
N ALA A 52 1.62 4.46 3.66
CA ALA A 52 2.10 4.80 5.00
C ALA A 52 3.00 6.05 5.01
N HIS A 53 3.91 6.17 4.05
CA HIS A 53 4.80 7.32 3.92
C HIS A 53 4.03 8.62 3.68
N ALA A 54 2.98 8.61 2.85
CA ALA A 54 2.13 9.76 2.58
C ALA A 54 1.50 10.34 3.86
N HIS A 55 1.31 9.50 4.87
CA HIS A 55 0.73 9.86 6.16
C HIS A 55 1.78 10.14 7.25
N GLY A 56 3.07 10.07 6.91
CA GLY A 56 4.18 10.32 7.83
C GLY A 56 4.38 9.20 8.85
N LEU A 57 3.93 7.98 8.53
CA LEU A 57 4.14 6.82 9.40
C LEU A 57 5.58 6.33 9.25
N VAL A 58 6.23 6.07 10.38
CA VAL A 58 7.61 5.56 10.42
C VAL A 58 7.57 4.05 10.30
N HIS A 59 8.38 3.51 9.39
CA HIS A 59 8.56 2.06 9.25
C HIS A 59 9.58 1.58 10.28
N HIS A 60 9.23 0.57 11.06
CA HIS A 60 10.19 -0.23 11.80
C HIS A 60 10.24 -1.62 11.20
N HIS A 61 11.40 -1.98 10.64
CA HIS A 61 11.68 -3.35 10.24
C HIS A 61 11.99 -4.14 11.52
N SER A 62 11.14 -5.11 11.85
CA SER A 62 11.52 -6.19 12.78
C SER A 62 11.74 -7.46 11.97
N ASP A 63 12.52 -8.41 12.50
CA ASP A 63 13.05 -9.65 11.88
C ASP A 63 12.05 -10.52 11.06
N SER A 64 10.76 -10.21 11.04
CA SER A 64 9.75 -10.90 10.22
C SER A 64 8.55 -10.05 9.78
N SER A 65 8.53 -8.73 10.01
CA SER A 65 7.40 -7.86 9.62
C SER A 65 7.79 -6.39 9.55
N VAL A 66 7.20 -5.64 8.61
CA VAL A 66 7.25 -4.16 8.59
C VAL A 66 6.09 -3.62 9.41
N ARG A 67 6.38 -2.83 10.43
CA ARG A 67 5.36 -2.19 11.29
C ARG A 67 5.35 -0.68 11.12
N GLY A 68 4.17 -0.10 11.14
CA GLY A 68 3.97 1.34 11.19
C GLY A 68 3.62 1.79 12.61
N GLU A 69 4.28 2.84 13.10
CA GLU A 69 3.84 3.50 14.33
C GLU A 69 2.52 4.23 14.05
N VAL A 70 1.45 3.81 14.72
CA VAL A 70 0.16 4.49 14.70
C VAL A 70 0.02 5.40 15.92
N THR A 71 -1.02 6.24 15.93
CA THR A 71 -1.21 7.24 16.99
C THR A 71 -1.21 6.59 18.38
N GLY A 72 -0.38 7.11 19.29
CA GLY A 72 -0.30 6.61 20.66
C GLY A 72 0.80 5.58 20.93
N GLY A 73 1.80 5.46 20.05
CA GLY A 73 2.96 4.57 20.23
C GLY A 73 2.64 3.09 20.05
N GLN A 74 1.48 2.78 19.46
CA GLN A 74 1.13 1.42 19.08
C GLN A 74 1.76 1.10 17.71
N TRP A 75 2.12 -0.16 17.53
CA TRP A 75 2.70 -0.66 16.28
C TRP A 75 1.73 -1.64 15.66
N GLU A 76 1.30 -1.35 14.45
CA GLU A 76 0.46 -2.23 13.66
C GLU A 76 1.22 -2.72 12.43
N GLN A 77 0.87 -3.91 11.96
CA GLN A 77 1.34 -4.42 10.68
C GLN A 77 0.96 -3.46 9.56
N ILE A 78 1.94 -3.10 8.73
CA ILE A 78 1.83 -1.94 7.83
C ILE A 78 0.78 -2.16 6.73
N GLU A 79 0.53 -3.40 6.32
CA GLU A 79 -0.49 -3.79 5.34
C GLU A 79 -1.90 -3.49 5.86
N TYR A 80 -2.18 -3.72 7.14
CA TYR A 80 -3.48 -3.37 7.74
C TYR A 80 -3.66 -1.86 7.83
N VAL A 81 -2.60 -1.13 8.19
CA VAL A 81 -2.64 0.33 8.20
C VAL A 81 -2.84 0.87 6.80
N ALA A 82 -2.06 0.39 5.83
CA ALA A 82 -2.16 0.78 4.43
C ALA A 82 -3.52 0.47 3.81
N ALA A 83 -4.11 -0.69 4.12
CA ALA A 83 -5.47 -1.01 3.69
C ALA A 83 -6.46 0.04 4.18
N ARG A 84 -6.43 0.40 5.47
CA ARG A 84 -7.29 1.47 6.01
C ARG A 84 -7.02 2.81 5.34
N LEU A 85 -5.76 3.15 5.09
CA LEU A 85 -5.36 4.39 4.41
C LEU A 85 -5.81 4.42 2.94
N LEU A 86 -5.92 3.27 2.28
CA LEU A 86 -6.39 3.15 0.90
C LEU A 86 -7.90 2.90 0.80
N GLY A 87 -8.61 2.75 1.92
CA GLY A 87 -10.03 2.41 1.95
C GLY A 87 -10.32 0.96 1.54
N LEU A 88 -9.32 0.09 1.66
CA LEU A 88 -9.42 -1.33 1.36
C LEU A 88 -9.76 -2.13 2.61
N ARG A 89 -10.37 -3.29 2.37
CA ARG A 89 -10.52 -4.34 3.37
C ARG A 89 -9.34 -5.30 3.27
N MET A 90 -8.78 -5.69 4.41
CA MET A 90 -7.95 -6.89 4.56
C MET A 90 -8.82 -8.04 5.03
N GLN A 91 -8.48 -9.28 4.67
CA GLN A 91 -9.05 -10.43 5.36
C GLN A 91 -8.60 -10.41 6.82
N SER A 92 -9.54 -10.62 7.74
CA SER A 92 -9.17 -10.88 9.12
C SER A 92 -8.67 -12.32 9.26
N PRO A 93 -7.76 -12.62 10.19
CA PRO A 93 -7.27 -13.99 10.44
C PRO A 93 -8.36 -15.00 10.81
N ASP A 94 -9.54 -14.51 11.24
CA ASP A 94 -10.65 -15.29 11.78
C ASP A 94 -11.81 -15.48 10.78
N GLU A 95 -11.70 -14.98 9.54
CA GLU A 95 -12.75 -15.10 8.51
C GLU A 95 -12.53 -16.27 7.55
N ASP A 96 -13.60 -17.03 7.29
CA ASP A 96 -13.58 -18.25 6.48
C ASP A 96 -13.17 -17.96 5.02
N LEU A 97 -12.09 -18.63 4.59
CA LEU A 97 -11.24 -18.30 3.44
C LEU A 97 -11.73 -18.99 2.15
N MET A 98 -12.47 -18.27 1.31
CA MET A 98 -12.69 -18.73 -0.09
C MET A 98 -12.35 -17.68 -1.15
N SER A 99 -12.02 -16.44 -0.77
CA SER A 99 -11.62 -15.39 -1.71
C SER A 99 -10.73 -14.34 -1.03
N ALA A 100 -9.55 -14.07 -1.59
CA ALA A 100 -8.64 -13.03 -1.11
C ALA A 100 -9.30 -11.65 -1.19
N SER A 101 -9.11 -10.79 -0.18
CA SER A 101 -9.62 -9.42 -0.22
C SER A 101 -8.83 -8.53 -1.17
N ASP A 102 -9.38 -7.35 -1.51
CA ASP A 102 -8.68 -6.35 -2.34
C ASP A 102 -7.32 -5.97 -1.76
N GLY A 103 -7.21 -5.85 -0.43
CA GLY A 103 -5.94 -5.58 0.24
C GLY A 103 -4.94 -6.72 0.06
N ASP A 104 -5.37 -7.97 0.25
CA ASP A 104 -4.50 -9.14 0.09
C ASP A 104 -3.98 -9.25 -1.35
N LEU A 105 -4.88 -9.06 -2.32
CA LEU A 105 -4.53 -9.09 -3.73
C LEU A 105 -3.54 -7.98 -4.07
N LEU A 106 -3.83 -6.75 -3.69
CA LEU A 106 -2.98 -5.59 -3.99
C LEU A 106 -1.59 -5.70 -3.36
N PHE A 107 -1.48 -6.23 -2.15
CA PHE A 107 -0.20 -6.23 -1.43
C PHE A 107 0.65 -7.47 -1.70
N PHE A 108 0.04 -8.63 -1.89
CA PHE A 108 0.78 -9.91 -1.92
C PHE A 108 0.73 -10.64 -3.26
N HIS A 109 -0.18 -10.29 -4.17
CA HIS A 109 -0.47 -11.09 -5.36
C HIS A 109 -0.47 -10.28 -6.67
N THR A 110 0.19 -9.13 -6.68
CA THR A 110 0.29 -8.28 -7.88
C THR A 110 1.73 -7.95 -8.27
N THR A 111 1.94 -7.81 -9.57
CA THR A 111 3.13 -7.16 -10.13
C THR A 111 3.04 -5.64 -10.02
N ASN A 112 4.14 -4.93 -10.24
CA ASN A 112 4.15 -3.45 -10.28
C ASN A 112 3.11 -2.89 -11.26
N ALA A 113 2.96 -3.50 -12.43
CA ALA A 113 1.99 -3.04 -13.43
C ALA A 113 0.54 -3.23 -12.95
N GLN A 114 0.24 -4.40 -12.36
CA GLN A 114 -1.08 -4.69 -11.81
C GLN A 114 -1.42 -3.80 -10.61
N ALA A 115 -0.46 -3.53 -9.75
CA ALA A 115 -0.64 -2.64 -8.60
C ALA A 115 -0.94 -1.20 -9.02
N VAL A 116 -0.22 -0.69 -10.03
CA VAL A 116 -0.50 0.62 -10.63
C VAL A 116 -1.89 0.65 -11.25
N HIS A 117 -2.29 -0.39 -11.98
CA HIS A 117 -3.62 -0.48 -12.59
C HIS A 117 -4.74 -0.53 -11.54
N ALA A 118 -4.56 -1.28 -10.46
CA ALA A 118 -5.50 -1.30 -9.32
C ALA A 118 -5.62 0.08 -8.64
N LEU A 119 -4.50 0.79 -8.46
CA LEU A 119 -4.51 2.16 -7.92
C LEU A 119 -5.30 3.14 -8.78
N GLU A 120 -5.39 2.93 -10.10
CA GLU A 120 -6.21 3.78 -10.97
C GLU A 120 -7.70 3.70 -10.66
N TYR A 121 -8.21 2.53 -10.25
CA TYR A 121 -9.58 2.38 -9.77
C TYR A 121 -9.77 3.13 -8.45
N LEU A 122 -8.90 2.87 -7.47
CA LEU A 122 -8.98 3.50 -6.16
C LEU A 122 -8.84 5.03 -6.22
N ALA A 123 -7.98 5.56 -7.09
CA ALA A 123 -7.81 7.00 -7.29
C ALA A 123 -9.04 7.68 -7.94
N LYS A 124 -9.88 6.92 -8.64
CA LYS A 124 -11.20 7.35 -9.15
C LYS A 124 -12.31 7.20 -8.10
N GLY A 125 -12.09 6.39 -7.07
CA GLY A 125 -13.09 6.03 -6.06
C GLY A 125 -13.93 4.83 -6.48
N ASP A 126 -13.47 4.07 -7.47
CA ASP A 126 -14.15 2.89 -8.00
C ASP A 126 -13.64 1.62 -7.30
N PRO A 127 -14.48 0.57 -7.17
CA PRO A 127 -14.01 -0.75 -6.75
C PRO A 127 -13.03 -1.33 -7.77
N ILE A 128 -12.06 -2.14 -7.32
CA ILE A 128 -11.07 -2.74 -8.21
C ILE A 128 -11.72 -3.87 -9.00
N ASP A 129 -11.60 -3.81 -10.33
CA ASP A 129 -11.94 -4.93 -11.20
C ASP A 129 -10.72 -5.84 -11.39
N TRP A 130 -10.63 -6.89 -10.57
CA TRP A 130 -9.49 -7.81 -10.58
C TRP A 130 -9.40 -8.68 -11.85
N GLU A 131 -10.51 -8.92 -12.54
CA GLU A 131 -10.50 -9.64 -13.81
C GLU A 131 -9.80 -8.81 -14.88
N VAL A 132 -10.10 -7.51 -14.92
CA VAL A 132 -9.44 -6.56 -15.82
C VAL A 132 -7.98 -6.31 -15.41
N VAL A 133 -7.70 -6.17 -14.11
CA VAL A 133 -6.34 -5.94 -13.62
C VAL A 133 -5.41 -7.13 -13.91
N LYS A 134 -5.92 -8.36 -13.82
CA LYS A 134 -5.13 -9.59 -14.03
C LYS A 134 -5.17 -10.12 -15.47
N ALA A 135 -5.91 -9.47 -16.36
CA ALA A 135 -5.92 -9.84 -17.77
C ALA A 135 -4.49 -9.80 -18.35
N PRO A 136 -4.11 -10.79 -19.18
CA PRO A 136 -2.78 -10.90 -19.77
C PRO A 136 -2.45 -9.79 -20.78
#